data_AF-A0A960N419-F1
#
_entry.id   AF-A0A960N419-F1
#
_cell.length_a   1.000
_cell.length_b   1.000
_cell.length_c   1.000
_cell.angle_alpha   90.00
_cell.angle_beta   90.00
_cell.angle_gamma   90.00
#
_symmetry.space_group_name_H-M   'P 1'
#
loop_
_entity.id
_entity.type
_entity.pdbx_description
1 polymer ?
#
loop_
_entity_poly.entity_id
_entity_poly.type
_entity_poly.pdbx_seq_one_letter_code
_entity_poly.pdbx_strand_id
1 'polypeptide(L)'
;ALHFAERLRGALGSAILHCQEALLPGDVTPVILAVLRDPSRAGLVSSLFHETDWRGDRPRLQVLDPATWTAIQQLAETGLLTLNTRATRHLAGEAPPEPAKPALTPEQLQRIAELRAFAAKKEKVAQILAAEGLDEEAEPHRKAAEKALAEAEGMESGGMPRD
;
A
#
# COMPACT_ATOMS: atom_id res chain seq x y z
N ALA A 1 19.18 10.58 9.91
CA ALA A 1 18.78 9.40 9.12
C ALA A 1 19.33 9.40 7.70
N LEU A 2 19.03 10.39 6.86
CA LEU A 2 19.57 10.46 5.47
C LEU A 2 21.10 10.33 5.40
N HIS A 3 21.82 11.11 6.20
CA HIS A 3 23.29 11.08 6.20
C HIS A 3 23.86 9.68 6.53
N PHE A 4 23.24 8.98 7.49
CA PHE A 4 23.57 7.58 7.79
C PHE A 4 23.32 6.68 6.57
N ALA A 5 22.16 6.81 5.92
CA ALA A 5 21.81 6.00 4.75
C ALA A 5 22.73 6.25 3.55
N GLU A 6 23.20 7.50 3.35
CA GLU A 6 24.20 7.84 2.33
C GLU A 6 25.55 7.16 2.60
N ARG A 7 26.04 7.23 3.86
CA ARG A 7 27.26 6.53 4.27
C ARG A 7 27.12 5.01 4.14
N LEU A 8 25.97 4.47 4.55
CA LEU A 8 25.65 3.06 4.45
C LEU A 8 25.67 2.59 2.99
N ARG A 9 25.02 3.34 2.09
CA ARG A 9 25.02 3.06 0.65
C ARG A 9 26.43 3.13 0.06
N GLY A 10 27.24 4.11 0.46
CA GLY A 10 28.63 4.22 0.03
C GLY A 10 29.49 3.04 0.47
N ALA A 11 29.30 2.54 1.69
CA ALA A 11 30.09 1.44 2.25
C ALA A 11 29.63 0.05 1.80
N LEU A 12 28.32 -0.13 1.58
CA LEU A 12 27.72 -1.43 1.26
C LEU A 12 27.41 -1.63 -0.22
N GLY A 13 27.22 -0.56 -1.00
CA GLY A 13 26.83 -0.64 -2.40
C GLY A 13 25.55 -1.45 -2.59
N SER A 14 25.62 -2.53 -3.38
CA SER A 14 24.48 -3.44 -3.65
C SER A 14 24.16 -4.41 -2.52
N ALA A 15 24.93 -4.41 -1.42
CA ALA A 15 24.65 -5.26 -0.26
C ALA A 15 23.52 -4.71 0.62
N ILE A 16 23.15 -3.43 0.51
CA ILE A 16 21.96 -2.87 1.15
C ILE A 16 20.77 -2.97 0.16
N LEU A 17 19.75 -3.74 0.53
CA LEU A 17 18.55 -3.92 -0.29
C LEU A 17 17.51 -2.85 0.02
N HIS A 18 17.24 -2.62 1.30
CA HIS A 18 16.27 -1.62 1.77
C HIS A 18 16.83 -0.90 2.98
N CYS A 19 16.62 0.42 3.05
CA CYS A 19 16.84 1.21 4.24
C CYS A 19 15.71 2.22 4.38
N GLN A 20 14.96 2.12 5.47
CA GLN A 20 13.82 3.00 5.74
C GLN A 20 13.82 3.48 7.18
N GLU A 21 13.21 4.64 7.39
CA GLU A 21 12.89 5.23 8.68
C GLU A 21 11.39 5.10 8.91
N ALA A 22 10.98 4.45 9.99
CA ALA A 22 9.59 4.25 10.36
C ALA A 22 9.30 4.91 11.72
N LEU A 23 8.21 5.66 11.80
CA LEU A 23 7.68 6.21 13.05
C LEU A 23 6.49 5.35 13.50
N LEU A 24 6.57 4.77 14.69
CA LEU A 24 5.50 3.93 15.23
C LEU A 24 4.42 4.78 15.93
N PRO A 25 3.16 4.32 16.00
CA PRO A 25 2.13 5.00 16.78
C PRO A 25 2.53 5.13 18.26
N GLY A 26 2.42 6.33 18.83
CA GLY A 26 2.77 6.60 20.23
C GLY A 26 4.26 6.82 20.50
N ASP A 27 5.14 6.49 19.56
CA ASP A 27 6.58 6.73 19.68
C ASP A 27 6.98 8.08 19.07
N VAL A 28 7.94 8.76 19.71
CA VAL A 28 8.58 9.98 19.20
C VAL A 28 9.92 9.70 18.51
N THR A 29 10.55 8.56 18.84
CA THR A 29 11.84 8.15 18.30
C THR A 29 11.64 7.17 17.15
N PRO A 30 12.15 7.45 15.94
CA PRO A 30 11.96 6.56 14.81
C PRO A 30 12.77 5.27 14.92
N VAL A 31 12.39 4.28 14.13
CA VAL A 31 13.13 3.02 13.91
C VAL A 31 13.71 3.06 12.52
N ILE A 32 15.01 2.84 12.40
CA ILE A 32 15.68 2.59 11.12
C ILE A 32 15.70 1.09 10.89
N LEU A 33 15.11 0.66 9.77
CA LEU A 33 15.12 -0.71 9.31
C LEU A 33 16.05 -0.83 8.10
N ALA A 34 17.06 -1.67 8.19
CA ALA A 34 17.98 -1.99 7.10
C ALA A 34 17.88 -3.47 6.74
N VAL A 35 17.66 -3.78 5.46
CA VAL A 35 17.65 -5.15 4.93
C VAL A 35 18.92 -5.37 4.13
N LEU A 36 19.74 -6.33 4.54
CA LEU A 36 21.03 -6.62 3.93
C LEU A 36 20.96 -7.89 3.10
N ARG A 37 21.50 -7.86 1.88
CA ARG A 37 21.71 -9.06 1.07
C ARG A 37 22.70 -10.03 1.74
N ASP A 38 23.71 -9.46 2.39
CA ASP A 38 24.74 -10.21 3.11
C ASP A 38 24.70 -9.85 4.61
N PRO A 39 24.13 -10.71 5.47
CA PRO A 39 23.99 -10.43 6.89
C PRO A 39 25.33 -10.42 7.64
N SER A 40 26.42 -10.97 7.07
CA SER A 40 27.75 -10.91 7.68
C SER A 40 28.25 -9.46 7.82
N ARG A 41 27.70 -8.54 7.03
CA ARG A 41 28.02 -7.11 7.05
C ARG A 41 27.22 -6.32 8.08
N ALA A 42 26.37 -6.95 8.89
CA ALA A 42 25.58 -6.28 9.92
C ALA A 42 26.44 -5.48 10.91
N GLY A 43 27.64 -5.97 11.25
CA GLY A 43 28.59 -5.27 12.12
C GLY A 43 28.99 -3.88 11.57
N LEU A 44 29.22 -3.76 10.27
CA LEU A 44 29.53 -2.49 9.62
C LEU A 44 28.35 -1.50 9.70
N VAL A 45 27.12 -1.99 9.60
CA VAL A 45 25.91 -1.17 9.75
C VAL A 45 25.83 -0.60 11.15
N SER A 46 26.02 -1.45 12.17
CA SER A 46 26.04 -1.03 13.58
C SER A 46 27.14 -0.01 13.85
N SER A 47 28.36 -0.22 13.33
CA SER A 47 29.47 0.74 13.46
C SER A 47 29.11 2.10 12.86
N LEU A 48 28.67 2.14 11.60
CA LEU A 48 28.26 3.38 10.94
C LEU A 48 27.10 4.07 11.67
N PHE A 49 26.19 3.29 12.24
CA PHE A 49 25.05 3.80 13.00
C PHE A 49 25.48 4.49 14.30
N HIS A 50 26.42 3.88 15.03
CA HIS A 50 26.97 4.45 16.26
C HIS A 50 27.86 5.67 16.02
N GLU A 51 28.58 5.69 14.92
CA GLU A 51 29.41 6.82 14.47
C GLU A 51 28.59 7.97 13.87
N THR A 52 27.32 7.73 13.53
CA THR A 52 26.47 8.79 12.99
C THR A 52 26.11 9.76 14.11
N ASP A 53 26.35 11.04 13.85
CA ASP A 53 25.85 12.12 14.68
C ASP A 53 24.36 12.36 14.39
N TRP A 54 23.52 12.10 15.39
CA TRP A 54 22.06 12.16 15.25
C TRP A 54 21.56 13.51 15.74
N ARG A 55 20.69 14.14 14.96
CA ARG A 55 19.98 15.33 15.41
C ARG A 55 18.84 14.90 16.34
N GLY A 56 18.99 15.17 17.64
CA GLY A 56 18.03 14.75 18.66
C GLY A 56 18.23 13.30 19.07
N ASP A 57 17.16 12.65 19.51
CA ASP A 57 17.22 11.28 20.00
C ASP A 57 17.67 10.32 18.90
N ARG A 58 18.65 9.49 19.24
CA ARG A 58 19.14 8.44 18.36
C ARG A 58 18.00 7.44 18.09
N PRO A 59 17.69 7.12 16.81
CA PRO A 59 16.70 6.12 16.48
C PRO A 59 17.06 4.74 17.02
N ARG A 60 16.11 3.80 16.96
CA ARG A 60 16.44 2.37 17.10
C ARG A 60 16.90 1.83 15.75
N LEU A 61 17.82 0.87 15.75
CA LEU A 61 18.27 0.19 14.53
C LEU A 61 17.78 -1.25 14.54
N GLN A 62 17.12 -1.67 13.46
CA GLN A 62 16.81 -3.06 13.15
C GLN A 62 17.50 -3.44 11.85
N VAL A 63 18.29 -4.52 11.88
CA VAL A 63 18.92 -5.09 10.69
C VAL A 63 18.28 -6.45 10.44
N LEU A 64 17.85 -6.68 9.20
CA LEU A 64 17.25 -7.94 8.76
C LEU A 64 18.02 -8.51 7.56
N ASP A 65 17.98 -9.83 7.42
CA ASP A 65 18.29 -10.51 6.17
C ASP A 65 17.07 -10.51 5.22
N PRO A 66 17.23 -10.89 3.94
CA PRO A 66 16.17 -10.84 2.95
C PRO A 66 15.07 -11.88 3.21
N ALA A 67 15.41 -13.04 3.79
CA ALA A 67 14.45 -14.11 4.06
C ALA A 67 13.50 -13.70 5.18
N THR A 68 14.04 -13.12 6.26
CA THR A 68 13.26 -12.58 7.38
C THR A 68 12.36 -11.43 6.91
N TRP A 69 12.88 -10.52 6.09
CA TRP A 69 12.08 -9.44 5.51
C TRP A 69 10.92 -9.98 4.67
N THR A 70 11.19 -10.95 3.79
CA THR A 70 10.17 -11.59 2.94
C THR A 70 9.11 -12.29 3.78
N ALA A 71 9.50 -13.04 4.82
CA ALA A 71 8.55 -13.71 5.70
C ALA A 71 7.62 -12.72 6.41
N ILE A 72 8.14 -11.59 6.89
CA ILE A 72 7.32 -10.53 7.51
C ILE A 72 6.32 -9.95 6.50
N GLN A 73 6.75 -9.70 5.26
CA GLN A 73 5.87 -9.20 4.20
C GLN A 73 4.75 -10.21 3.89
N GLN A 74 5.06 -11.49 3.74
CA GLN A 74 4.07 -12.53 3.48
C GLN A 74 3.06 -12.69 4.64
N LEU A 75 3.53 -12.61 5.88
CA LEU A 75 2.65 -12.64 7.06
C LEU A 75 1.74 -11.41 7.10
N ALA A 76 2.22 -10.26 6.66
CA ALA A 76 1.40 -9.05 6.54
C ALA A 76 0.35 -9.17 5.42
N GLU A 77 0.75 -9.68 4.24
CA GLU A 77 -0.14 -9.89 3.09
C GLU A 77 -1.25 -10.91 3.38
N THR A 78 -0.95 -11.95 4.17
CA THR A 78 -1.94 -12.96 4.59
C THR A 78 -2.82 -12.50 5.76
N GLY A 79 -2.57 -11.31 6.32
CA GLY A 79 -3.30 -10.77 7.47
C GLY A 79 -2.96 -11.43 8.82
N LEU A 80 -1.96 -12.32 8.86
CA LEU A 80 -1.47 -12.92 10.12
C LEU A 80 -0.70 -11.92 10.98
N LEU A 81 -0.17 -10.87 10.37
CA LEU A 81 0.53 -9.79 11.04
C LEU A 81 0.03 -8.44 10.52
N THR A 82 -0.10 -7.45 11.42
CA THR A 82 -0.37 -6.06 11.02
C THR A 82 0.86 -5.19 11.29
N LEU A 83 1.38 -4.54 10.25
CA LEU A 83 2.51 -3.59 10.38
C LEU A 83 1.99 -2.20 10.74
N ASN A 84 1.93 -1.90 12.03
CA ASN A 84 1.49 -0.60 12.53
C ASN A 84 2.62 0.43 12.40
N THR A 85 2.59 1.25 11.35
CA THR A 85 3.50 2.39 11.17
C THR A 85 2.68 3.66 10.95
N ARG A 86 3.03 4.74 11.65
CA ARG A 86 2.39 6.05 11.48
C ARG A 86 2.90 6.74 10.21
N ALA A 87 4.20 6.64 9.96
CA ALA A 87 4.84 7.20 8.78
C ALA A 87 6.09 6.38 8.45
N THR A 88 6.36 6.22 7.15
CA THR A 88 7.57 5.56 6.65
C THR A 88 8.24 6.47 5.64
N ARG A 89 9.56 6.58 5.72
CA ARG A 89 10.41 7.31 4.80
C ARG A 89 11.50 6.40 4.27
N HIS A 90 11.54 6.20 2.96
CA HIS A 90 12.63 5.48 2.32
C HIS A 90 13.91 6.34 2.30
N LEU A 91 15.03 5.74 2.68
CA LEU A 91 16.31 6.43 2.81
C LEU A 91 17.34 5.95 1.79
N ALA A 92 17.42 4.65 1.52
CA ALA A 92 18.33 4.05 0.54
C ALA A 92 17.86 2.63 0.13
N GLY A 93 18.45 2.10 -0.95
CA GLY A 93 18.08 0.82 -1.53
C GLY A 93 16.91 0.93 -2.50
N GLU A 94 16.37 -0.21 -2.92
CA GLU A 94 15.16 -0.26 -3.73
C GLU A 94 13.97 0.08 -2.82
N ALA A 95 13.01 0.87 -3.30
CA ALA A 95 11.77 1.01 -2.56
C ALA A 95 11.10 -0.38 -2.54
N PRO A 96 10.58 -0.87 -1.39
CA PRO A 96 9.68 -2.00 -1.43
C PRO A 96 8.58 -1.72 -2.46
N PRO A 97 8.15 -2.72 -3.25
CA PRO A 97 6.98 -2.53 -4.11
C PRO A 97 5.85 -2.00 -3.24
N GLU A 98 5.14 -0.96 -3.71
CA GLU A 98 3.95 -0.48 -3.02
C GLU A 98 3.07 -1.70 -2.70
N PRO A 99 2.50 -1.79 -1.48
CA PRO A 99 1.65 -2.91 -1.13
C PRO A 99 0.61 -3.04 -2.23
N ALA A 100 0.64 -4.16 -2.94
CA ALA A 100 -0.31 -4.41 -4.01
C ALA A 100 -1.70 -4.24 -3.41
N LYS A 101 -2.54 -3.43 -4.06
CA LYS A 101 -3.96 -3.32 -3.68
C LYS A 101 -4.48 -4.75 -3.52
N PRO A 102 -5.19 -5.06 -2.42
CA PRO A 102 -5.72 -6.41 -2.20
C PRO A 102 -6.40 -6.87 -3.49
N ALA A 103 -5.94 -8.00 -4.04
CA ALA A 103 -6.53 -8.53 -5.26
C ALA A 103 -8.01 -8.83 -5.00
N LEU A 104 -8.88 -8.37 -5.91
CA LEU A 104 -10.32 -8.62 -5.80
C LEU A 104 -10.58 -10.13 -5.73
N THR A 105 -11.41 -10.55 -4.77
CA THR A 105 -11.81 -11.96 -4.68
C THR A 105 -12.69 -12.37 -5.86
N PRO A 106 -12.80 -13.67 -6.19
CA PRO A 106 -13.71 -14.15 -7.23
C PRO A 106 -15.15 -13.68 -7.02
N GLU A 107 -15.61 -13.62 -5.77
CA GLU A 107 -16.94 -13.13 -5.40
C GLU A 107 -17.09 -11.63 -5.69
N GLN A 108 -16.07 -10.83 -5.38
CA GLN A 108 -16.06 -9.39 -5.68
C GLN A 108 -16.08 -9.16 -7.20
N LEU A 109 -15.29 -9.93 -7.96
CA LEU A 109 -15.28 -9.86 -9.43
C LEU A 109 -16.64 -10.23 -10.03
N GLN A 110 -17.27 -11.29 -9.52
CA GLN A 110 -18.61 -11.68 -9.94
C GLN A 110 -19.63 -10.58 -9.62
N ARG A 111 -19.57 -9.99 -8.42
CA ARG A 111 -20.46 -8.91 -8.02
C ARG A 111 -20.30 -7.66 -8.89
N ILE A 112 -19.07 -7.28 -9.22
CA ILE A 112 -18.77 -6.18 -10.15
C ILE A 112 -19.38 -6.46 -11.53
N ALA A 113 -19.26 -7.69 -12.03
CA ALA A 113 -19.84 -8.08 -13.32
C ALA A 113 -21.37 -7.98 -13.31
N GLU A 114 -22.02 -8.41 -12.22
CA GLU A 114 -23.48 -8.31 -12.05
C GLU A 114 -23.95 -6.84 -12.01
N LEU A 115 -23.24 -5.98 -11.28
CA LEU A 115 -23.54 -4.55 -11.19
C LEU A 115 -23.43 -3.85 -12.55
N ARG A 116 -22.37 -4.15 -13.31
CA ARG A 116 -22.18 -3.62 -14.68
C ARG A 116 -23.25 -4.11 -15.64
N ALA A 117 -23.61 -5.40 -15.57
CA ALA A 117 -24.68 -5.95 -16.40
C ALA A 117 -26.06 -5.34 -16.05
N PHE A 118 -26.31 -5.08 -14.76
CA PHE A 118 -27.52 -4.38 -14.32
C PHE A 118 -27.55 -2.94 -14.81
N ALA A 119 -26.45 -2.20 -14.67
CA ALA A 119 -26.34 -0.82 -15.14
C ALA A 119 -26.60 -0.72 -16.65
N ALA A 120 -25.96 -1.58 -17.46
CA ALA A 120 -26.15 -1.60 -18.91
C ALA A 120 -27.62 -1.86 -19.31
N LYS A 121 -28.32 -2.75 -18.59
CA LYS A 121 -29.75 -2.99 -18.81
C LYS A 121 -30.59 -1.76 -18.48
N LYS A 122 -30.31 -1.11 -17.35
CA LYS A 122 -31.04 0.09 -16.92
C LYS A 122 -30.81 1.27 -17.86
N GLU A 123 -29.58 1.48 -18.29
CA GLU A 123 -29.21 2.50 -19.26
C GLU A 123 -29.94 2.29 -20.60
N LYS A 124 -29.98 1.04 -21.09
CA LYS A 124 -30.72 0.74 -22.32
C LYS A 124 -32.22 1.05 -22.21
N VAL A 125 -32.83 0.75 -21.06
CA VAL A 125 -34.26 1.07 -20.82
C VAL A 125 -34.46 2.59 -20.77
N ALA A 126 -33.58 3.31 -20.07
CA ALA A 126 -33.63 4.78 -20.03
C ALA A 126 -33.51 5.41 -21.42
N GLN A 127 -32.61 4.89 -22.27
CA GLN A 127 -32.44 5.36 -23.64
C GLN A 127 -33.69 5.14 -24.50
N ILE A 128 -34.34 3.99 -24.38
CA ILE A 128 -35.59 3.69 -25.10
C ILE A 128 -36.70 4.65 -24.64
N LEU A 129 -36.87 4.85 -23.34
CA LEU A 129 -37.90 5.74 -22.79
C LEU A 129 -37.67 7.20 -23.22
N ALA A 130 -36.43 7.68 -23.14
CA ALA A 130 -36.08 9.03 -23.58
C ALA A 130 -36.30 9.24 -25.10
N ALA A 131 -36.04 8.21 -25.92
CA ALA A 131 -36.30 8.27 -27.35
C ALA A 131 -37.80 8.41 -27.69
N GLU A 132 -38.67 7.89 -26.82
CA GLU A 132 -40.14 8.01 -26.90
C GLU A 132 -40.66 9.28 -26.20
N GLY A 133 -39.79 10.15 -25.70
CA GLY A 133 -40.16 11.38 -24.98
C GLY A 133 -40.71 11.15 -23.55
N LEU A 134 -40.46 9.97 -22.98
CA LEU A 134 -40.84 9.57 -21.62
C LEU A 134 -39.68 9.82 -20.64
N ASP A 135 -39.24 11.08 -20.55
CA ASP A 135 -38.07 11.46 -19.76
C ASP A 135 -38.28 11.28 -18.26
N GLU A 136 -39.49 11.52 -17.75
CA GLU A 136 -39.82 11.33 -16.33
C GLU A 136 -39.73 9.86 -15.92
N GLU A 137 -40.08 8.94 -16.82
CA GLU A 137 -39.96 7.50 -16.64
C GLU A 137 -38.52 7.02 -16.88
N ALA A 138 -37.73 7.70 -17.72
CA ALA A 138 -36.33 7.36 -17.97
C ALA A 138 -35.41 7.66 -16.77
N GLU A 139 -35.67 8.76 -16.06
CA GLU A 139 -34.87 9.22 -14.91
C GLU A 139 -34.59 8.18 -13.83
N PRO A 140 -35.57 7.42 -13.29
CA PRO A 140 -35.29 6.39 -12.29
C PRO A 140 -34.39 5.26 -12.83
N HIS A 141 -34.43 4.98 -14.14
CA HIS A 141 -33.56 4.00 -14.76
C HIS A 141 -32.13 4.52 -14.90
N ARG A 142 -31.92 5.79 -15.26
CA ARG A 142 -30.59 6.43 -15.28
C ARG A 142 -29.94 6.41 -13.90
N LYS A 143 -30.65 6.88 -12.87
CA LYS A 143 -30.15 6.90 -11.48
C LYS A 143 -29.80 5.49 -10.97
N ALA A 144 -30.58 4.48 -11.35
CA ALA A 144 -30.27 3.10 -10.99
C ALA A 144 -29.02 2.56 -11.70
N ALA A 145 -28.77 2.97 -12.95
CA ALA A 145 -27.56 2.61 -13.68
C ALA A 145 -26.32 3.28 -13.08
N GLU A 146 -26.39 4.59 -12.83
CA GLU A 146 -25.31 5.38 -12.20
C GLU A 146 -24.93 4.83 -10.82
N LYS A 147 -25.93 4.53 -9.97
CA LYS A 147 -25.69 3.95 -8.65
C LYS A 147 -24.96 2.61 -8.72
N ALA A 148 -25.35 1.75 -9.65
CA ALA A 148 -24.72 0.44 -9.82
C ALA A 148 -23.28 0.54 -10.36
N LEU A 149 -22.99 1.52 -11.22
CA LEU A 149 -21.62 1.80 -11.67
C LEU A 149 -20.76 2.35 -10.54
N ALA A 150 -21.27 3.31 -9.75
CA ALA A 150 -20.56 3.85 -8.60
C ALA A 150 -20.25 2.77 -7.55
N GLU A 151 -21.18 1.82 -7.31
CA GLU A 151 -20.95 0.68 -6.42
C GLU A 151 -19.84 -0.24 -6.96
N ALA A 152 -19.81 -0.52 -8.26
CA ALA A 152 -18.77 -1.32 -8.89
C ALA A 152 -17.39 -0.64 -8.83
N GLU A 153 -17.32 0.66 -9.09
CA GLU A 153 -16.09 1.46 -9.00
C GLU A 153 -15.58 1.57 -7.54
N GLY A 154 -16.48 1.67 -6.57
CA GLY A 154 -16.15 1.61 -5.14
C GLY A 154 -15.49 0.28 -4.77
N MET A 155 -16.03 -0.83 -5.26
CA MET A 155 -15.45 -2.16 -5.05
C MET A 155 -14.05 -2.30 -5.70
N GLU A 156 -13.85 -1.79 -6.92
CA GLU A 156 -12.55 -1.84 -7.61
C GLU A 156 -11.48 -0.91 -7.01
N SER A 157 -11.91 0.22 -6.44
CA SER A 157 -11.01 1.20 -5.82
C SER A 157 -10.64 0.85 -4.37
N GLY A 158 -11.27 -0.17 -3.78
CA GLY A 158 -11.14 -0.51 -2.36
C GLY A 158 -11.78 0.52 -1.43
N GLY A 159 -12.54 1.47 -1.99
CA GLY A 159 -13.26 2.49 -1.25
C GLY A 159 -14.65 1.97 -0.87
N MET A 160 -14.83 1.63 0.41
CA MET A 160 -16.17 1.45 0.96
C MET A 160 -16.97 2.76 0.70
N PRO A 161 -18.18 2.70 0.12
CA PRO A 161 -19.00 3.88 -0.06
C PRO A 161 -19.33 4.44 1.33
N ARG A 162 -19.08 5.74 1.52
CA ARG A 162 -19.59 6.47 2.68
C ARG A 162 -21.07 6.75 2.43
N ASP A 163 -21.92 6.21 3.30
CA ASP A 163 -23.35 6.51 3.38
C ASP A 163 -23.63 8.01 3.52
#